data_AF-A0A812TBZ4-F1
#
_entry.id   AF-A0A812TBZ4-F1
#
_cell.length_a   1.000
_cell.length_b   1.000
_cell.length_c   1.000
_cell.angle_alpha   90.00
_cell.angle_beta   90.00
_cell.angle_gamma   90.00
#
_symmetry.space_group_name_H-M   'P 1'
#
loop_
_entity.id
_entity.type
_entity.pdbx_description
1 polymer ?
#
loop_
_entity_poly.entity_id
_entity_poly.type
_entity_poly.pdbx_seq_one_letter_code
_entity_poly.pdbx_strand_id
1 'polypeptide(L)'
;MKVCLAAALAAAFTATAMSQDSPAELLRELQAQKALLEEQRKELKQMTETQESMAGAMDSAWLVLCGALVMFMHAGFAMLETGCCRAKNASNVLMKNLVNVSVGTLGWWMFGWALAYGSQAGSFIGTDGFFGL
;
A
#
# COMPACT_ATOMS: atom_id res chain seq x y z
N MET A 1 1.40 -20.68 2.88
CA MET A 1 0.62 -21.66 2.08
C MET A 1 1.18 -21.97 0.69
N LYS A 2 1.85 -21.03 -0.01
CA LYS A 2 2.39 -21.22 -1.38
C LYS A 2 3.44 -22.35 -1.55
N VAL A 3 4.01 -22.87 -0.46
CA VAL A 3 5.10 -23.88 -0.48
C VAL A 3 4.57 -25.33 -0.44
N CYS A 4 3.44 -25.59 0.22
CA CYS A 4 2.89 -26.95 0.31
C CYS A 4 2.30 -27.44 -1.03
N LEU A 5 1.75 -26.53 -1.84
CA LEU A 5 1.23 -26.86 -3.17
C LEU A 5 2.36 -27.21 -4.15
N ALA A 6 3.49 -26.48 -4.09
CA ALA A 6 4.69 -26.78 -4.87
C ALA A 6 5.31 -28.14 -4.49
N ALA A 7 5.28 -28.50 -3.19
CA ALA A 7 5.76 -29.80 -2.72
C ALA A 7 4.89 -30.97 -3.21
N ALA A 8 3.56 -30.81 -3.26
CA ALA A 8 2.65 -31.82 -3.77
C ALA A 8 2.80 -32.05 -5.29
N LEU A 9 3.03 -30.98 -6.06
CA LEU A 9 3.26 -31.03 -7.51
C LEU A 9 4.63 -31.62 -7.88
N ALA A 10 5.67 -31.33 -7.09
CA ALA A 10 6.98 -31.95 -7.27
C ALA A 10 6.94 -33.47 -7.01
N ALA A 11 6.17 -33.93 -6.02
CA ALA A 11 6.01 -35.35 -5.71
C ALA A 11 5.31 -36.14 -6.83
N ALA A 12 4.32 -35.53 -7.50
CA ALA A 12 3.67 -36.12 -8.67
C ALA A 12 4.60 -36.17 -9.90
N PHE A 13 5.50 -35.18 -10.04
CA PHE A 13 6.43 -35.10 -11.16
C PHE A 13 7.53 -36.17 -11.11
N THR A 14 8.02 -36.51 -9.90
CA THR A 14 9.04 -37.56 -9.74
C THR A 14 8.47 -38.97 -9.96
N ALA A 15 7.17 -39.17 -9.71
CA ALA A 15 6.51 -40.47 -9.90
C ALA A 15 6.30 -40.85 -11.37
N THR A 16 6.12 -39.87 -12.27
CA THR A 16 5.92 -40.11 -13.71
C THR A 16 7.23 -40.22 -14.50
N ALA A 17 8.32 -39.63 -14.02
CA ALA A 17 9.59 -39.57 -14.75
C ALA A 17 10.35 -40.91 -14.88
N MET A 18 9.94 -41.97 -14.16
CA MET A 18 10.66 -43.26 -14.15
C MET A 18 10.12 -44.33 -15.12
N SER A 19 9.11 -44.03 -15.96
CA SER A 19 8.34 -45.10 -16.62
C SER A 19 8.05 -44.97 -18.13
N GLN A 20 8.80 -44.24 -18.97
CA GLN A 20 8.56 -44.32 -20.43
C GLN A 20 9.71 -43.90 -21.36
N ASP A 21 9.96 -44.75 -22.38
CA ASP A 21 11.19 -44.93 -23.17
C ASP A 21 11.04 -44.49 -24.66
N SER A 22 10.25 -43.45 -24.98
CA SER A 22 10.06 -43.00 -26.38
C SER A 22 9.77 -41.50 -26.55
N PRO A 23 10.39 -40.81 -27.54
CA PRO A 23 10.31 -39.34 -27.69
C PRO A 23 8.92 -38.81 -28.06
N ALA A 24 8.04 -39.65 -28.61
CA ALA A 24 6.69 -39.25 -29.02
C ALA A 24 5.66 -39.18 -27.87
N GLU A 25 5.79 -40.03 -26.85
CA GLU A 25 4.92 -39.98 -25.65
C GLU A 25 5.33 -38.85 -24.70
N LEU A 26 6.63 -38.55 -24.61
CA LEU A 26 7.16 -37.43 -23.83
C LEU A 26 6.58 -36.08 -24.26
N LEU A 27 6.36 -35.88 -25.55
CA LEU A 27 5.76 -34.64 -26.10
C LEU A 27 4.29 -34.50 -25.71
N ARG A 28 3.53 -35.61 -25.65
CA ARG A 28 2.10 -35.62 -25.28
C ARG A 28 1.91 -35.38 -23.79
N GLU A 29 2.71 -36.04 -22.96
CA GLU A 29 2.72 -35.84 -21.50
C GLU A 29 3.16 -34.41 -21.13
N LEU A 30 4.19 -33.87 -21.79
CA LEU A 30 4.63 -32.48 -21.59
C LEU A 30 3.54 -31.48 -22.01
N GLN A 31 2.77 -31.76 -23.07
CA GLN A 31 1.64 -30.94 -23.49
C GLN A 31 0.48 -31.00 -22.50
N ALA A 32 0.15 -32.19 -21.99
CA ALA A 32 -0.88 -32.37 -20.96
C ALA A 32 -0.49 -31.65 -19.65
N GLN A 33 0.78 -31.73 -19.26
CA GLN A 33 1.29 -31.06 -18.06
C GLN A 33 1.30 -29.53 -18.22
N LYS A 34 1.64 -29.01 -19.40
CA LYS A 34 1.58 -27.57 -19.71
C LYS A 34 0.14 -27.05 -19.63
N ALA A 35 -0.84 -27.80 -20.13
CA ALA A 35 -2.26 -27.43 -20.04
C ALA A 35 -2.73 -27.36 -18.58
N LEU A 36 -2.37 -28.35 -17.74
CA LEU A 36 -2.66 -28.33 -16.30
C LEU A 36 -1.97 -27.17 -15.58
N LEU A 37 -0.73 -26.85 -15.94
CA LEU A 37 0.01 -25.74 -15.34
C LEU A 37 -0.59 -24.37 -15.72
N GLU A 38 -1.08 -24.22 -16.95
CA GLU A 38 -1.80 -23.02 -17.39
C GLU A 38 -3.12 -22.83 -16.63
N GLU A 39 -3.83 -23.91 -16.31
CA GLU A 39 -5.04 -23.90 -15.49
C GLU A 39 -4.71 -23.49 -14.04
N GLN A 40 -3.73 -24.15 -13.41
CA GLN A 40 -3.24 -23.80 -12.07
C GLN A 40 -2.74 -22.35 -11.98
N ARG A 41 -2.11 -21.82 -13.04
CA ARG A 41 -1.69 -20.42 -13.11
C ARG A 41 -2.88 -19.47 -13.16
N LYS A 42 -3.97 -19.81 -13.87
CA LYS A 42 -5.19 -19.00 -13.89
C LYS A 42 -5.84 -18.96 -12.51
N GLU A 43 -5.92 -20.09 -11.83
CA GLU A 43 -6.43 -20.15 -10.45
C GLU A 43 -5.55 -19.35 -9.49
N LEU A 44 -4.22 -19.47 -9.57
CA LEU A 44 -3.30 -18.70 -8.74
C LEU A 44 -3.44 -17.19 -8.98
N LYS A 45 -3.59 -16.76 -10.24
CA LYS A 45 -3.84 -15.35 -10.60
C LYS A 45 -5.14 -14.84 -9.99
N GLN A 46 -6.20 -15.62 -10.08
CA GLN A 46 -7.50 -15.28 -9.50
C GLN A 46 -7.44 -15.20 -7.96
N MET A 47 -6.71 -16.12 -7.33
CA MET A 47 -6.46 -16.08 -5.88
C MET A 47 -5.63 -14.84 -5.49
N THR A 48 -4.65 -14.42 -6.30
CA THR A 48 -3.85 -13.22 -6.03
C THR A 48 -4.62 -11.92 -6.27
N GLU A 49 -5.41 -11.83 -7.34
CA GLU A 49 -6.23 -10.64 -7.65
C GLU A 49 -7.26 -10.37 -6.54
N THR A 50 -7.88 -11.42 -6.03
CA THR A 50 -8.81 -11.32 -4.88
C THR A 50 -8.08 -10.84 -3.62
N GLN A 51 -6.85 -11.33 -3.39
CA GLN A 51 -6.04 -10.92 -2.25
C GLN A 51 -5.57 -9.46 -2.35
N GLU A 52 -5.17 -9.00 -3.54
CA GLU A 52 -4.72 -7.63 -3.77
C GLU A 52 -5.85 -6.61 -3.56
N SER A 53 -7.07 -6.92 -4.00
CA SER A 53 -8.24 -6.06 -3.75
C SER A 53 -8.55 -5.91 -2.26
N MET A 54 -8.51 -7.01 -1.50
CA MET A 54 -8.73 -6.99 -0.05
C MET A 54 -7.59 -6.31 0.71
N ALA A 55 -6.33 -6.53 0.28
CA ALA A 55 -5.16 -5.89 0.88
C ALA A 55 -5.19 -4.37 0.64
N GLY A 56 -5.45 -3.91 -0.59
CA GLY A 56 -5.48 -2.49 -0.91
C GLY A 56 -6.53 -1.70 -0.13
N ALA A 57 -7.71 -2.27 0.08
CA ALA A 57 -8.75 -1.65 0.92
C ALA A 57 -8.31 -1.54 2.39
N MET A 58 -7.66 -2.58 2.92
CA MET A 58 -7.17 -2.60 4.30
C MET A 58 -5.98 -1.66 4.51
N ASP A 59 -5.06 -1.59 3.55
CA ASP A 59 -3.93 -0.66 3.57
C ASP A 59 -4.42 0.80 3.53
N SER A 60 -5.42 1.09 2.69
CA SER A 60 -6.04 2.42 2.63
C SER A 60 -6.73 2.79 3.93
N ALA A 61 -7.49 1.86 4.52
CA ALA A 61 -8.13 2.06 5.82
C ALA A 61 -7.10 2.30 6.93
N TRP A 62 -5.98 1.57 6.90
CA TRP A 62 -4.87 1.75 7.82
C TRP A 62 -4.23 3.13 7.67
N LEU A 63 -3.97 3.58 6.45
CA LEU A 63 -3.41 4.92 6.20
C LEU A 63 -4.32 6.05 6.70
N VAL A 64 -5.63 5.93 6.51
CA VAL A 64 -6.61 6.90 7.03
C VAL A 64 -6.64 6.89 8.56
N LEU A 65 -6.56 5.72 9.19
CA LEU A 65 -6.45 5.59 10.64
C LEU A 65 -5.16 6.23 11.17
N CYS A 66 -4.02 5.95 10.55
CA CYS A 66 -2.74 6.59 10.88
C CYS A 66 -2.83 8.11 10.72
N GLY A 67 -3.46 8.61 9.64
CA GLY A 67 -3.70 10.04 9.43
C GLY A 67 -4.53 10.68 10.55
N ALA A 68 -5.59 10.00 11.00
CA ALA A 68 -6.42 10.48 12.11
C ALA A 68 -5.63 10.53 13.44
N LEU A 69 -4.78 9.53 13.70
CA LEU A 69 -3.91 9.51 14.88
C LEU A 69 -2.87 10.65 14.86
N VAL A 70 -2.35 11.01 13.69
CA VAL A 70 -1.43 12.16 13.54
C VAL A 70 -2.16 13.48 13.79
N MET A 71 -3.39 13.64 13.30
CA MET A 71 -4.17 14.86 13.59
C MET A 71 -4.45 15.04 15.09
N PHE A 72 -4.58 13.94 15.83
CA PHE A 72 -4.72 13.97 17.29
C PHE A 72 -3.48 14.56 17.99
N MET A 73 -2.29 14.48 17.39
CA MET A 73 -1.06 15.08 17.93
C MET A 73 -1.14 16.61 18.02
N HIS A 74 -1.76 17.27 17.04
CA HIS A 74 -1.96 18.72 17.07
C HIS A 74 -2.90 19.15 18.21
N ALA A 75 -3.94 18.36 18.49
CA ALA A 75 -4.81 18.57 19.64
C ALA A 75 -4.07 18.33 20.97
N GLY A 76 -3.19 17.33 21.00
CA GLY A 76 -2.31 17.06 22.15
C GLY A 76 -1.37 18.23 22.47
N PHE A 77 -0.69 18.78 21.46
CA PHE A 77 0.17 19.95 21.64
C PHE A 77 -0.63 21.18 22.11
N ALA A 78 -1.81 21.42 21.54
CA ALA A 78 -2.67 22.52 21.96
C ALA A 78 -3.07 22.42 23.44
N MET A 79 -3.37 21.21 23.94
CA MET A 79 -3.68 20.99 25.36
C MET A 79 -2.47 21.21 26.27
N LEU A 80 -1.28 20.77 25.85
CA LEU A 80 -0.05 20.96 26.63
C LEU A 80 0.37 22.44 26.68
N GLU A 81 0.33 23.15 25.56
CA GLU A 81 0.69 24.58 25.50
C GLU A 81 -0.29 25.46 26.28
N THR A 82 -1.59 25.14 26.22
CA THR A 82 -2.60 25.84 27.01
C THR A 82 -2.55 25.48 28.49
N GLY A 83 -2.15 24.26 28.85
CA GLY A 83 -1.96 23.81 30.23
C GLY A 83 -0.75 24.44 30.93
N CYS A 84 0.33 24.73 30.19
CA CYS A 84 1.53 25.38 30.73
C CYS A 84 1.42 26.92 30.78
N CYS A 85 0.44 27.52 30.11
CA CYS A 85 0.29 28.96 30.07
C CYS A 85 -0.65 29.49 31.17
N ARG A 86 -0.47 30.76 31.56
CA ARG A 86 -1.31 31.36 32.61
C ARG A 86 -2.74 31.51 32.11
N ALA A 87 -3.74 31.20 32.95
CA ALA A 87 -5.17 31.18 32.59
C ALA A 87 -5.65 32.44 31.83
N LYS A 88 -5.13 33.62 32.18
CA LYS A 88 -5.45 34.89 31.50
C LYS A 88 -5.06 34.94 30.01
N ASN A 89 -4.09 34.13 29.58
CA ASN A 89 -3.56 34.07 28.23
C ASN A 89 -3.93 32.77 27.50
N ALA A 90 -4.57 31.81 28.17
CA ALA A 90 -4.86 30.48 27.62
C ALA A 90 -5.70 30.53 26.34
N SER A 91 -6.71 31.40 26.31
CA SER A 91 -7.56 31.59 25.12
C SER A 91 -6.75 32.11 23.91
N ASN A 92 -5.76 32.98 24.15
CA ASN A 92 -4.93 33.53 23.08
C ASN A 92 -3.87 32.54 22.55
N VAL A 93 -3.50 31.53 23.34
CA VAL A 93 -2.60 30.44 22.92
C VAL A 93 -3.39 29.37 22.16
N LEU A 94 -4.58 29.00 22.64
CA LEU A 94 -5.46 28.05 21.96
C LEU A 94 -5.84 28.51 20.55
N MET A 95 -6.16 29.81 20.40
CA MET A 95 -6.51 30.38 19.09
C MET A 95 -5.37 30.26 18.08
N LYS A 96 -4.11 30.45 18.51
CA LYS A 96 -2.95 30.28 17.63
C LYS A 96 -2.76 28.83 17.21
N ASN A 97 -2.96 27.87 18.12
CA ASN A 97 -2.91 26.45 17.79
C ASN A 97 -3.98 26.05 16.76
N LEU A 98 -5.20 26.57 16.90
CA LEU A 98 -6.28 26.31 15.96
C LEU A 98 -5.98 26.89 14.57
N VAL A 99 -5.44 28.11 14.51
CA VAL A 99 -5.03 28.75 13.25
C VAL A 99 -3.87 27.98 12.61
N ASN A 100 -2.90 27.50 13.41
CA ASN A 100 -1.79 26.71 12.91
C ASN A 100 -2.26 25.42 12.22
N VAL A 101 -3.18 24.67 12.84
CA VAL A 101 -3.67 23.42 12.25
C VAL A 101 -4.50 23.66 10.98
N SER A 102 -5.32 24.71 10.96
CA SER A 102 -6.20 25.02 9.83
C SER A 102 -5.42 25.58 8.64
N VAL A 103 -4.56 26.58 8.87
CA VAL A 103 -3.71 27.17 7.82
C VAL A 103 -2.64 26.17 7.36
N GLY A 104 -2.10 25.34 8.25
CA GLY A 104 -1.15 24.28 7.89
C GLY A 104 -1.76 23.23 6.96
N THR A 105 -2.97 22.75 7.26
CA THR A 105 -3.69 21.80 6.42
C THR A 105 -4.05 22.40 5.05
N LEU A 106 -4.54 23.63 5.02
CA LEU A 106 -4.85 24.35 3.78
C LEU A 106 -3.59 24.64 2.95
N GLY A 107 -2.49 25.01 3.60
CA GLY A 107 -1.20 25.23 2.94
C GLY A 107 -0.64 23.95 2.31
N TRP A 108 -0.78 22.81 2.99
CA TRP A 108 -0.40 21.51 2.44
C TRP A 108 -1.23 21.15 1.19
N TRP A 109 -2.54 21.42 1.23
CA TRP A 109 -3.42 21.17 0.09
C TRP A 109 -3.09 22.06 -1.12
N MET A 110 -2.83 23.36 -0.92
CA MET A 110 -2.56 24.29 -2.02
C MET A 110 -1.17 24.11 -2.64
N PHE A 111 -0.14 23.98 -1.81
CA PHE A 111 1.27 23.99 -2.25
C PHE A 111 2.07 22.76 -1.82
N GLY A 112 1.74 22.15 -0.67
CA GLY A 112 2.52 21.04 -0.11
C GLY A 112 2.53 19.80 -0.99
N TRP A 113 1.38 19.43 -1.58
CA TRP A 113 1.31 18.29 -2.49
C TRP A 113 2.16 18.49 -3.75
N ALA A 114 2.05 19.68 -4.37
CA ALA A 114 2.81 20.04 -5.57
C ALA A 114 4.33 20.06 -5.33
N LEU A 115 4.77 20.60 -4.19
CA LEU A 115 6.20 20.70 -3.88
C LEU A 115 6.85 19.35 -3.56
N ALA A 116 6.12 18.45 -2.89
CA ALA A 116 6.66 17.17 -2.44
C ALA A 116 6.55 16.06 -3.49
N TYR A 117 5.51 16.09 -4.34
CA TYR A 117 5.21 15.02 -5.29
C TYR A 117 4.92 15.50 -6.72
N GLY A 118 5.13 16.79 -7.00
CA GLY A 118 5.05 17.35 -8.35
C GLY A 118 6.19 16.86 -9.25
N SER A 119 6.08 17.17 -10.54
CA SER A 119 7.12 16.84 -11.54
C SER A 119 8.44 17.49 -11.17
N GLN A 120 9.53 16.70 -11.19
CA GLN A 120 10.84 17.13 -10.73
C GLN A 120 11.51 18.05 -11.75
N ALA A 121 11.49 19.36 -11.53
CA ALA A 121 12.40 20.28 -12.24
C ALA A 121 13.71 20.38 -11.45
N GLY A 122 14.78 19.77 -11.96
CA GLY A 122 16.12 19.94 -11.39
C GLY A 122 16.35 19.21 -10.06
N SER A 123 15.69 18.08 -9.83
CA SER A 123 15.95 17.12 -8.73
C SER A 123 15.68 17.60 -7.30
N PHE A 124 15.26 18.85 -7.08
CA PHE A 124 15.08 19.42 -5.72
C PHE A 124 13.67 19.96 -5.45
N ILE A 125 12.89 20.33 -6.46
CA ILE A 125 11.54 20.90 -6.26
C ILE A 125 10.54 20.38 -7.29
N GLY A 126 9.33 20.05 -6.84
CA GLY A 126 8.19 19.76 -7.71
C GLY A 126 7.61 21.05 -8.29
N THR A 127 7.39 21.11 -9.60
CA THR A 127 6.89 22.32 -10.31
C THR A 127 5.45 22.22 -10.80
N ASP A 128 4.82 21.07 -10.66
CA ASP A 128 3.47 20.79 -11.19
C ASP A 128 2.57 20.23 -10.07
N GLY A 129 1.24 20.36 -10.20
CA GLY A 129 0.29 19.84 -9.19
C GLY A 129 -0.26 20.86 -8.19
N PHE A 130 -0.04 22.17 -8.40
CA PHE A 130 -0.54 23.21 -7.50
C PHE A 130 -2.08 23.23 -7.48
N PHE A 131 -2.68 23.31 -6.28
CA PHE A 131 -4.13 23.23 -6.09
C PHE A 131 -4.80 21.90 -6.51
N GLY A 132 -4.02 20.82 -6.72
CA GLY A 132 -4.54 19.52 -7.12
C GLY A 132 -4.86 19.40 -8.62
N LEU A 133 -4.20 20.21 -9.45
CA LEU A 133 -4.40 20.33 -10.89
C LEU A 133 -3.12 20.01 -11.68
#